data_AF-A0A0A8Y9P7-F1
#
_entry.id   AF-A0A0A8Y9P7-F1
#
_cell.length_a   1.000
_cell.length_b   1.000
_cell.length_c   1.000
_cell.angle_alpha   90.00
_cell.angle_beta   90.00
_cell.angle_gamma   90.00
#
_symmetry.space_group_name_H-M   'P 1'
#
loop_
_entity.id
_entity.type
_entity.pdbx_description
1 polymer ?
#
loop_
_entity_poly.entity_id
_entity_poly.type
_entity_poly.pdbx_seq_one_letter_code
_entity_poly.pdbx_strand_id
1 'polypeptide(L)'
;MKILLYLYEGMSGLKINFQKSEILIIQNDELKAVEYADMFNCAIGSWPLRYLGVPVSCLKLHVADWIPVDEKLLKRLDGWQGGSLTIAGRTTLINLSLSSVPIYHMSMYLLPKTIHERMDKTRRRFFWQAGEIKKKIPSA
;
A
#
# COMPACT_ATOMS: atom_id res chain seq x y z
N MET A 1 14.50 -28.17 4.04
CA MET A 1 14.91 -27.15 3.04
C MET A 1 15.64 -25.96 3.67
N LYS A 2 15.45 -25.68 4.97
CA LYS A 2 16.15 -24.65 5.74
C LYS A 2 17.68 -24.57 5.56
N ILE A 3 18.36 -25.70 5.34
CA ILE A 3 19.82 -25.72 5.13
C ILE A 3 20.26 -24.94 3.90
N LEU A 4 19.44 -24.89 2.84
CA LEU A 4 19.73 -24.16 1.60
C LEU A 4 19.73 -22.65 1.82
N LEU A 5 18.85 -22.18 2.70
CA LEU A 5 18.83 -20.79 3.15
C LEU A 5 20.10 -20.46 3.94
N TYR A 6 20.55 -21.34 4.84
CA TYR A 6 21.80 -21.16 5.57
C TYR A 6 23.05 -21.21 4.69
N LEU A 7 23.06 -22.07 3.66
CA LEU A 7 24.13 -22.09 2.66
C LEU A 7 24.20 -20.75 1.91
N TYR A 8 23.05 -20.20 1.51
CA TYR A 8 22.99 -18.86 0.94
C TYR A 8 23.51 -17.79 1.91
N GLU A 9 23.16 -17.85 3.20
CA GLU A 9 23.71 -16.91 4.20
C GLU A 9 25.24 -16.97 4.25
N GLY A 10 25.80 -18.20 4.25
CA GLY A 10 27.25 -18.41 4.29
C GLY A 10 27.97 -17.93 3.03
N MET A 11 27.37 -18.10 1.84
CA MET A 11 27.96 -17.67 0.57
C MET A 11 27.84 -16.17 0.32
N SER A 12 26.68 -15.57 0.66
CA SER A 12 26.39 -14.16 0.40
C SER A 12 26.87 -13.23 1.50
N GLY A 13 27.08 -13.75 2.72
CA GLY A 13 27.30 -12.94 3.92
C GLY A 13 26.05 -12.21 4.42
N LEU A 14 24.88 -12.45 3.82
CA LEU A 14 23.61 -11.85 4.22
C LEU A 14 22.86 -12.75 5.20
N LYS A 15 22.16 -12.17 6.18
CA LYS A 15 21.27 -12.92 7.08
C LYS A 15 19.82 -12.84 6.63
N ILE A 16 19.16 -13.98 6.65
CA ILE A 16 17.74 -14.15 6.34
C ILE A 16 16.94 -13.81 7.59
N ASN A 17 15.93 -12.97 7.40
CA ASN A 17 15.00 -12.61 8.46
C ASN A 17 13.76 -13.50 8.41
N PHE A 18 13.79 -14.63 9.11
CA PHE A 18 12.66 -15.57 9.19
C PHE A 18 11.39 -14.97 9.81
N GLN A 19 11.47 -13.87 10.56
CA GLN A 19 10.29 -13.18 11.10
C GLN A 19 9.56 -12.34 10.04
N LYS A 20 10.27 -11.94 8.97
CA LYS A 20 9.71 -11.20 7.83
C LYS A 20 9.48 -12.08 6.61
N SER A 21 10.09 -13.26 6.57
CA SER A 21 9.93 -14.23 5.49
C SER A 21 8.68 -15.07 5.71
N GLU A 22 7.87 -15.18 4.67
CA GLU A 22 6.63 -15.94 4.66
C GLU A 22 6.57 -16.83 3.41
N ILE A 23 5.84 -17.94 3.52
CA ILE A 23 5.56 -18.85 2.42
C ILE A 23 4.13 -18.64 1.95
N LEU A 24 4.01 -18.36 0.66
CA LEU A 24 2.75 -18.16 -0.03
C LEU A 24 2.63 -19.22 -1.11
N ILE A 25 1.49 -19.92 -1.13
CA ILE A 25 1.17 -20.86 -2.19
C ILE A 25 0.13 -20.23 -3.12
N ILE A 26 0.35 -20.40 -4.43
CA ILE A 26 -0.55 -19.89 -5.48
C ILE A 26 -1.82 -20.76 -5.58
N GLN A 27 -1.65 -22.08 -5.42
CA GLN A 27 -2.75 -23.05 -5.38
C GLN A 27 -3.29 -23.21 -3.96
N ASN A 28 -4.60 -23.45 -3.83
CA ASN A 28 -5.27 -23.56 -2.54
C ASN A 28 -5.09 -24.95 -1.90
N ASP A 29 -3.83 -25.40 -1.77
CA ASP A 29 -3.45 -26.66 -1.14
C ASP A 29 -2.84 -26.37 0.24
N GLU A 30 -3.69 -26.35 1.27
CA GLU A 30 -3.32 -26.02 2.64
C GLU A 30 -2.34 -27.03 3.24
N LEU A 31 -2.44 -28.30 2.87
CA LEU A 31 -1.52 -29.33 3.37
C LEU A 31 -0.11 -29.06 2.89
N LYS A 32 0.05 -28.75 1.60
CA LYS A 32 1.36 -28.32 1.06
C LYS A 32 1.85 -27.03 1.70
N ALA A 33 0.96 -26.10 2.06
CA ALA A 33 1.34 -24.86 2.73
C ALA A 33 2.03 -25.11 4.06
N VAL A 34 1.46 -26.01 4.86
CA VAL A 34 2.04 -26.43 6.14
C VAL A 34 3.35 -27.18 5.92
N GLU A 35 3.39 -28.15 5.00
CA GLU A 35 4.61 -28.90 4.69
C GLU A 35 5.77 -27.97 4.30
N TYR A 36 5.55 -27.02 3.39
CA TYR A 36 6.58 -26.08 2.99
C TYR A 36 6.95 -25.11 4.12
N ALA A 37 5.97 -24.60 4.87
CA ALA A 37 6.22 -23.73 6.03
C ALA A 37 7.16 -24.40 7.04
N ASP A 38 6.92 -25.67 7.36
CA ASP A 38 7.77 -26.46 8.26
C ASP A 38 9.15 -26.73 7.65
N MET A 39 9.21 -27.07 6.36
CA MET A 39 10.46 -27.36 5.66
C MET A 39 11.45 -26.18 5.62
N PHE A 40 10.94 -24.95 5.57
CA PHE A 40 11.72 -23.71 5.56
C PHE A 40 11.74 -22.99 6.91
N ASN A 41 10.86 -23.38 7.85
CA ASN A 41 10.67 -22.74 9.14
C ASN A 41 10.32 -21.24 9.01
N CYS A 42 9.37 -20.94 8.12
CA CYS A 42 8.81 -19.61 7.86
C CYS A 42 7.31 -19.61 8.18
N ALA A 43 6.73 -18.44 8.44
CA ALA A 43 5.29 -18.31 8.61
C ALA A 43 4.54 -18.57 7.30
N ILE A 44 3.31 -19.07 7.37
CA ILE A 44 2.39 -19.12 6.22
C ILE A 44 1.85 -17.71 6.01
N GLY A 45 2.06 -17.16 4.82
CA GLY A 45 1.54 -15.86 4.42
C GLY A 45 0.11 -15.94 3.92
N SER A 46 -0.53 -14.78 3.76
CA SER A 46 -1.88 -14.67 3.20
C SER A 46 -1.93 -13.73 1.99
N TRP A 47 -2.85 -14.04 1.07
CA TRP A 47 -3.15 -13.16 -0.06
C TRP A 47 -4.21 -12.12 0.33
N PRO A 48 -4.14 -10.89 -0.23
CA PRO A 48 -3.08 -10.34 -1.07
C PRO A 48 -1.80 -10.00 -0.28
N LEU A 49 -0.63 -10.36 -0.81
CA LEU A 49 0.66 -9.99 -0.21
C LEU A 49 0.96 -8.51 -0.46
N ARG A 50 1.80 -7.88 0.37
CA ARG A 50 2.27 -6.51 0.14
C ARG A 50 3.70 -6.49 -0.34
N TYR A 51 3.90 -6.07 -1.58
CA TYR A 51 5.24 -5.90 -2.14
C TYR A 51 5.48 -4.42 -2.47
N LEU A 52 6.50 -3.83 -1.84
CA LEU A 52 6.85 -2.40 -1.97
C LEU A 52 5.66 -1.45 -1.70
N GLY A 53 4.72 -1.89 -0.87
CA GLY A 53 3.51 -1.14 -0.54
C GLY A 53 2.34 -1.33 -1.49
N VAL A 54 2.50 -2.08 -2.59
CA VAL A 54 1.43 -2.45 -3.51
C VAL A 54 0.82 -3.79 -3.08
N PRO A 55 -0.51 -3.92 -2.98
CA PRO A 55 -1.14 -5.22 -2.80
C PRO A 55 -0.96 -6.04 -4.08
N VAL A 56 -0.43 -7.25 -3.96
CA VAL A 56 -0.21 -8.19 -5.05
C VAL A 56 -1.03 -9.43 -4.76
N SER A 57 -1.82 -9.85 -5.74
CA SER A 57 -2.67 -11.04 -5.65
C SER A 57 -2.64 -11.82 -6.95
N CYS A 58 -2.80 -13.14 -6.85
CA CYS A 58 -3.08 -14.00 -8.00
C CYS A 58 -4.51 -13.79 -8.54
N LEU A 59 -5.40 -13.27 -7.70
CA LEU A 59 -6.78 -12.95 -8.05
C LEU A 59 -6.97 -11.46 -8.25
N LYS A 60 -8.15 -11.07 -8.77
CA LYS A 60 -8.51 -9.66 -8.89
C LYS A 60 -8.62 -9.02 -7.50
N LEU A 61 -7.91 -7.91 -7.31
CA LEU A 61 -7.96 -7.13 -6.08
C LEU A 61 -9.35 -6.49 -5.91
N HIS A 62 -9.88 -6.58 -4.70
CA HIS A 62 -11.13 -5.96 -4.29
C HIS A 62 -10.89 -4.53 -3.80
N VAL A 63 -11.97 -3.74 -3.70
CA VAL A 63 -11.91 -2.36 -3.17
C VAL A 63 -11.30 -2.32 -1.77
N ALA A 64 -11.54 -3.35 -0.95
CA ALA A 64 -10.99 -3.47 0.40
C ALA A 64 -9.45 -3.46 0.43
N ASP A 65 -8.81 -4.10 -0.54
CA ASP A 65 -7.35 -4.24 -0.61
C ASP A 65 -6.63 -2.90 -0.85
N TRP A 66 -7.36 -1.93 -1.40
CA TRP A 66 -6.88 -0.58 -1.70
C TRP A 66 -7.13 0.43 -0.58
N ILE A 67 -7.97 0.11 0.42
CA ILE A 67 -8.25 1.01 1.56
C ILE A 67 -6.97 1.52 2.23
N PRO A 68 -5.95 0.68 2.48
CA PRO A 68 -4.75 1.15 3.15
C PRO A 68 -3.91 2.13 2.32
N VAL A 69 -4.06 2.12 0.99
CA VAL A 69 -3.43 3.10 0.10
C VAL A 69 -4.10 4.47 0.25
N ASP A 70 -5.43 4.49 0.37
CA ASP A 70 -6.21 5.71 0.66
C ASP A 70 -5.87 6.26 2.06
N GLU A 71 -5.76 5.39 3.07
CA GLU A 71 -5.33 5.79 4.42
C GLU A 71 -3.90 6.37 4.43
N LYS A 72 -3.00 5.82 3.62
CA LYS A 72 -1.63 6.37 3.47
C LYS A 72 -1.66 7.78 2.88
N LEU A 73 -2.60 8.06 1.97
CA LEU A 73 -2.80 9.40 1.42
C LEU A 73 -3.29 10.38 2.50
N LEU A 74 -4.24 9.95 3.33
CA LEU A 74 -4.75 10.75 4.46
C LEU A 74 -3.65 11.03 5.49
N LYS A 75 -2.85 10.02 5.86
CA LYS A 75 -1.72 10.19 6.79
C LYS A 75 -0.67 11.19 6.29
N ARG A 76 -0.48 11.33 4.97
CA ARG A 76 0.40 12.37 4.40
C ARG A 76 -0.14 13.78 4.64
N LEU A 77 -1.46 13.94 4.74
CA LEU A 77 -2.11 15.23 5.01
C LEU A 77 -2.06 15.64 6.47
N ASP A 78 -2.07 14.67 7.41
CA ASP A 78 -2.09 14.96 8.85
C ASP A 78 -0.91 15.82 9.31
N GLY A 79 0.25 15.70 8.63
CA GLY A 79 1.43 16.52 8.90
C GLY A 79 1.42 17.90 8.26
N TRP A 80 0.41 18.25 7.46
CA TRP A 80 0.39 19.49 6.70
C TRP A 80 -0.58 20.50 7.30
N GLN A 81 -0.07 21.67 7.65
CA GLN A 81 -0.90 22.82 7.99
C GLN A 81 -1.50 23.43 6.73
N GLY A 82 -2.51 22.77 6.16
CA GLY A 82 -3.25 23.29 5.03
C GLY A 82 -3.66 24.77 5.22
N GLY A 83 -4.11 25.09 6.43
CA GLY A 83 -4.53 26.43 6.87
C GLY A 83 -3.58 27.55 6.51
N SER A 84 -2.29 27.33 6.68
CA SER A 84 -1.25 28.36 6.51
C SER A 84 -0.64 28.40 5.11
N LEU A 85 -1.04 27.48 4.22
CA LEU A 85 -0.50 27.39 2.87
C LEU A 85 -1.31 28.22 1.87
N THR A 86 -0.60 28.92 0.99
CA THR A 86 -1.18 29.57 -0.18
C THR A 86 -1.77 28.53 -1.14
N ILE A 87 -2.67 28.97 -2.03
CA ILE A 87 -3.24 28.11 -3.09
C ILE A 87 -2.13 27.45 -3.91
N ALA A 88 -1.11 28.22 -4.30
CA ALA A 88 0.04 27.69 -5.02
C ALA A 88 0.80 26.63 -4.20
N GLY A 89 1.02 26.87 -2.90
CA GLY A 89 1.65 25.89 -2.00
C GLY A 89 0.85 24.59 -1.91
N ARG A 90 -0.48 24.68 -1.79
CA ARG A 90 -1.37 23.51 -1.76
C ARG A 90 -1.34 22.74 -3.08
N THR A 91 -1.41 23.42 -4.23
CA THR A 91 -1.31 22.77 -5.55
C THR A 91 0.01 22.02 -5.70
N THR A 92 1.12 22.66 -5.34
CA THR A 92 2.45 22.05 -5.41
C THR A 92 2.53 20.79 -4.54
N LEU A 93 2.02 20.84 -3.31
CA LEU A 93 1.99 19.68 -2.41
C LEU A 93 1.10 18.54 -2.92
N ILE A 94 -0.06 18.86 -3.49
CA ILE A 94 -0.93 17.87 -4.14
C ILE A 94 -0.15 17.17 -5.25
N ASN A 95 0.47 17.94 -6.14
CA ASN A 95 1.17 17.38 -7.30
C ASN A 95 2.42 16.58 -6.92
N LEU A 96 3.23 17.05 -5.98
CA LEU A 96 4.48 16.37 -5.61
C LEU A 96 4.25 15.15 -4.71
N SER A 97 3.28 15.20 -3.80
CA SER A 97 3.13 14.17 -2.76
C SER A 97 1.82 13.38 -2.85
N LEU A 98 0.67 14.00 -3.14
CA LEU A 98 -0.60 13.24 -3.23
C LEU A 98 -0.81 12.60 -4.59
N SER A 99 -0.25 13.18 -5.66
CA SER A 99 -0.35 12.62 -7.01
C SER A 99 0.59 11.44 -7.23
N SER A 100 1.74 11.43 -6.58
CA SER A 100 2.71 10.33 -6.71
C SER A 100 2.18 8.98 -6.21
N VAL A 101 1.29 8.95 -5.20
CA VAL A 101 0.74 7.70 -4.64
C VAL A 101 -0.08 6.91 -5.67
N PRO A 102 -1.20 7.42 -6.21
CA PRO A 102 -1.96 6.65 -7.18
C PRO A 102 -1.23 6.47 -8.49
N ILE A 103 -0.35 7.39 -8.91
CA ILE A 103 0.48 7.18 -10.11
C ILE A 103 1.34 5.91 -9.94
N TYR A 104 1.99 5.75 -8.78
CA TYR A 104 2.77 4.55 -8.48
C TYR A 104 1.91 3.28 -8.52
N HIS A 105 0.74 3.28 -7.86
CA HIS A 105 -0.13 2.11 -7.85
C HIS A 105 -0.76 1.81 -9.23
N MET A 106 -1.12 2.84 -9.99
CA MET A 106 -1.66 2.72 -11.35
C MET A 106 -0.66 2.19 -12.36
N SER A 107 0.65 2.33 -12.11
CA SER A 107 1.69 1.72 -12.95
C SER A 107 1.64 0.18 -12.94
N MET A 108 1.06 -0.43 -11.90
CA MET A 108 0.93 -1.88 -11.76
C MET A 108 -0.51 -2.38 -11.95
N TYR A 109 -1.52 -1.64 -11.46
CA TYR A 109 -2.91 -2.08 -11.47
C TYR A 109 -3.87 -0.94 -11.78
N LEU A 110 -4.96 -1.25 -12.48
CA LEU A 110 -6.06 -0.31 -12.62
C LEU A 110 -6.80 -0.13 -11.29
N LEU A 111 -6.79 1.10 -10.75
CA LEU A 111 -7.50 1.41 -9.52
C LEU A 111 -9.02 1.31 -9.71
N PRO A 112 -9.76 0.71 -8.77
CA PRO A 112 -11.22 0.75 -8.79
C PRO A 112 -11.74 2.19 -8.75
N LYS A 113 -12.81 2.48 -9.49
CA LYS A 113 -13.42 3.82 -9.55
C LYS A 113 -13.71 4.40 -8.16
N THR A 114 -14.22 3.57 -7.25
CA THR A 114 -14.49 3.96 -5.86
C THR A 114 -13.26 4.47 -5.12
N ILE A 115 -12.09 3.88 -5.36
CA ILE A 115 -10.82 4.31 -4.74
C ILE A 115 -10.33 5.59 -5.40
N HIS A 116 -10.42 5.69 -6.72
CA HIS A 116 -10.07 6.89 -7.46
C HIS A 116 -10.87 8.11 -6.96
N GLU A 117 -12.19 7.95 -6.83
CA GLU A 117 -13.09 9.00 -6.32
C GLU A 117 -12.79 9.40 -4.87
N ARG A 118 -12.41 8.44 -4.02
CA ARG A 118 -11.97 8.70 -2.63
C ARG A 118 -10.71 9.56 -2.60
N MET A 119 -9.69 9.18 -3.37
CA MET A 119 -8.43 9.92 -3.44
C MET A 119 -8.65 11.34 -3.98
N ASP A 120 -9.50 11.50 -5.00
CA ASP A 120 -9.85 12.82 -5.54
C ASP A 120 -10.67 13.67 -4.58
N LYS A 121 -11.56 13.05 -3.79
CA LYS A 121 -12.26 13.75 -2.70
C LYS A 121 -11.27 14.27 -1.66
N THR A 122 -10.29 13.45 -1.29
CA THR A 122 -9.21 13.84 -0.35
C THR A 122 -8.39 15.01 -0.87
N ARG A 123 -7.97 14.98 -2.14
CA ARG A 123 -7.24 16.09 -2.79
C ARG A 123 -8.06 17.36 -2.87
N ARG A 124 -9.33 17.27 -3.30
CA ARG A 124 -10.24 18.43 -3.36
C ARG A 124 -10.44 19.05 -1.99
N ARG A 125 -10.61 18.20 -0.96
CA ARG A 125 -10.74 18.65 0.42
C ARG A 125 -9.50 19.42 0.87
N PHE A 126 -8.31 18.87 0.63
CA PHE A 126 -7.07 19.55 0.99
C PHE A 126 -6.87 20.86 0.20
N PHE A 127 -7.24 20.91 -1.08
CA PHE A 127 -7.12 22.13 -1.87
C PHE A 127 -8.02 23.26 -1.32
N TRP A 128 -9.31 22.97 -1.13
CA TRP A 128 -10.32 23.96 -0.78
C TRP A 128 -10.48 24.22 0.72
N GLN A 129 -10.33 23.22 1.58
CA GLN A 129 -10.69 23.27 3.01
C GLN A 129 -9.49 23.21 3.95
N ALA A 130 -8.27 23.38 3.42
CA ALA A 130 -7.04 23.42 4.18
C ALA A 130 -7.10 24.58 5.21
N GLY A 131 -7.66 24.31 6.41
CA GLY A 131 -7.89 25.26 7.50
C GLY A 131 -9.31 25.30 8.10
N GLU A 132 -10.35 24.89 7.38
CA GLU A 132 -11.74 24.99 7.88
C GLU A 132 -12.42 23.62 7.97
N ILE A 133 -12.63 23.13 9.20
CA ILE A 133 -13.32 21.86 9.48
C ILE A 133 -14.81 21.90 9.03
N LYS A 134 -15.36 23.04 8.59
CA LYS A 134 -16.80 23.16 8.26
C LYS A 134 -17.11 24.19 7.16
N LYS A 135 -16.89 23.87 5.89
CA LYS A 135 -17.75 24.43 4.82
C LYS A 135 -18.18 23.33 3.86
N LYS A 136 -19.50 23.15 3.73
CA LYS A 136 -20.13 22.24 2.76
C LYS A 136 -19.65 22.63 1.36
N ILE A 137 -19.32 21.61 0.55
CA ILE A 137 -19.00 21.75 -0.86
C ILE A 137 -20.24 22.35 -1.55
N PRO A 138 -20.14 23.42 -2.37
CA PRO A 138 -21.22 23.80 -3.26
C PRO A 138 -21.34 22.71 -4.33
N SER A 139 -22.49 22.06 -4.39
CA SER A 139 -22.86 21.20 -5.51
C SER A 139 -22.96 22.07 -6.77
N ALA A 140 -22.05 21.84 -7.72
CA ALA A 140 -22.19 22.26 -9.10
C ALA A 140 -22.41 21.01 -9.96
#